data_AF-A0A2T0X8V4-F1
#
_entry.id   AF-A0A2T0X8V4-F1
#
_cell.length_a   1.000
_cell.length_b   1.000
_cell.length_c   1.000
_cell.angle_alpha   90.00
_cell.angle_beta   90.00
_cell.angle_gamma   90.00
#
_symmetry.space_group_name_H-M   'P 1'
#
loop_
_entity.id
_entity.type
_entity.pdbx_description
1 polymer ?
#
loop_
_entity_poly.entity_id
_entity_poly.type
_entity_poly.pdbx_seq_one_letter_code
_entity_poly.pdbx_strand_id
1 'polypeptide(L)' 'MSGIDWKGLLRAGVRGAGLRPEEVWRLTPAELAVILGAGGGGPGMGRARLEELAAMYPDGGTDGRS' A
#
# COMPACT_ATOMS: atom_id res chain seq x y z
N MET A 1 13.67 7.39 -2.92
CA MET A 1 12.62 6.66 -2.18
C MET A 1 11.49 6.39 -3.14
N SER A 2 11.38 5.19 -3.71
CA SER A 2 10.23 4.87 -4.56
C SER A 2 9.05 4.61 -3.64
N GLY A 3 8.09 5.52 -3.60
CA GLY A 3 6.77 5.22 -3.04
C GLY A 3 6.12 4.07 -3.83
N ILE A 4 5.16 3.40 -3.22
CA ILE A 4 4.29 2.44 -3.92
C ILE A 4 3.58 3.20 -5.04
N ASP A 5 3.68 2.73 -6.29
CA ASP A 5 2.93 3.30 -7.42
C ASP A 5 1.45 2.92 -7.32
N TRP A 6 0.76 3.64 -6.44
CA TRP A 6 -0.66 3.47 -6.19
C TRP A 6 -1.51 3.75 -7.43
N LYS A 7 -1.12 4.73 -8.26
CA LYS A 7 -1.86 5.02 -9.49
C LYS A 7 -1.73 3.88 -10.49
N GLY A 8 -0.54 3.28 -10.60
CA GLY A 8 -0.29 2.09 -11.40
C GLY A 8 -1.12 0.91 -10.92
N LEU A 9 -1.09 0.63 -9.62
CA LEU A 9 -1.84 -0.48 -9.00
C LEU A 9 -3.36 -0.32 -9.15
N LEU A 10 -3.91 0.86 -8.90
CA LEU A 10 -5.35 1.11 -9.06
C LEU A 10 -5.78 0.96 -10.52
N ARG A 11 -4.98 1.46 -11.47
CA ARG A 11 -5.27 1.35 -12.91
C ARG A 11 -5.22 -0.10 -13.37
N ALA A 12 -4.20 -0.85 -12.94
CA ALA A 12 -4.06 -2.26 -13.28
C ALA A 12 -5.14 -3.12 -12.60
N GLY A 13 -5.52 -2.83 -11.35
CA GLY A 13 -6.63 -3.46 -10.63
C GLY A 13 -7.98 -3.28 -11.31
N VAL A 14 -8.41 -2.03 -11.45
CA VAL A 14 -9.76 -1.70 -11.94
C VAL A 14 -9.90 -1.90 -13.45
N ARG A 15 -8.87 -1.54 -14.22
CA ARG A 15 -8.95 -1.58 -15.70
C ARG A 15 -8.29 -2.82 -16.31
N GLY A 16 -7.30 -3.42 -15.63
CA GLY A 16 -6.55 -4.58 -16.13
C GLY A 16 -7.13 -5.90 -15.66
N ALA A 17 -7.29 -6.08 -14.34
CA ALA A 17 -7.83 -7.32 -13.75
C ALA A 17 -9.36 -7.34 -13.63
N GLY A 18 -10.04 -6.23 -13.93
CA GLY A 18 -11.49 -6.13 -13.82
C GLY A 18 -12.02 -6.16 -12.39
N LEU A 19 -11.15 -5.86 -11.41
CA LEU A 19 -11.55 -5.78 -10.01
C LEU A 19 -12.48 -4.58 -9.81
N ARG A 20 -13.54 -4.78 -9.04
CA ARG A 20 -14.38 -3.66 -8.61
C ARG A 20 -13.61 -2.78 -7.63
N PRO A 21 -13.89 -1.47 -7.56
CA PRO A 21 -13.21 -0.58 -6.63
C PRO A 21 -13.25 -1.07 -5.19
N GLU A 22 -14.36 -1.65 -4.74
CA GLU A 22 -14.47 -2.22 -3.39
C GLU A 22 -13.56 -3.43 -3.15
N GLU A 23 -13.26 -4.22 -4.19
CA GLU A 23 -12.37 -5.39 -4.09
C GLU A 23 -10.92 -4.95 -3.94
N VAL A 24 -10.54 -3.89 -4.64
CA VAL A 24 -9.21 -3.27 -4.52
C VAL A 24 -8.96 -2.76 -3.10
N TRP A 25 -9.97 -2.16 -2.46
CA TRP A 25 -9.86 -1.65 -1.09
C TRP A 25 -9.92 -2.73 -0.01
N ARG A 26 -10.45 -3.91 -0.31
CA ARG A 26 -10.41 -5.08 0.59
C ARG A 26 -9.05 -5.78 0.60
N LEU A 27 -8.24 -5.55 -0.42
CA LEU A 27 -6.92 -6.16 -0.57
C LEU A 27 -5.84 -5.26 0.02
N THR A 28 -4.83 -5.88 0.62
CA THR A 28 -3.60 -5.17 0.94
C THR A 28 -2.85 -4.83 -0.37
N PRO A 29 -2.03 -3.77 -0.39
CA PRO A 29 -1.26 -3.40 -1.59
C PRO A 29 -0.34 -4.52 -2.09
N ALA A 30 0.16 -5.37 -1.18
CA ALA A 30 0.97 -6.53 -1.50
C ALA A 30 0.15 -7.62 -2.22
N GLU A 31 -1.05 -7.92 -1.75
CA GLU A 31 -1.95 -8.89 -2.40
C GLU A 31 -2.40 -8.39 -3.78
N LEU A 32 -2.69 -7.10 -3.90
CA LEU A 32 -3.02 -6.48 -5.18
C LEU A 32 -1.85 -6.59 -6.18
N ALA A 33 -0.61 -6.35 -5.74
CA ALA A 33 0.57 -6.51 -6.58
C ALA A 33 0.77 -7.96 -7.06
N VAL A 34 0.51 -8.95 -6.20
CA VAL A 34 0.58 -10.37 -6.56
C VAL A 34 -0.48 -10.74 -7.60
N ILE A 35 -1.75 -10.33 -7.37
CA ILE A 35 -2.87 -10.59 -8.29
C ILE A 35 -2.64 -9.97 -9.67
N LEU A 36 -1.98 -8.81 -9.72
CA LEU A 36 -1.67 -8.11 -10.95
C LEU A 36 -0.44 -8.63 -11.70
N GLY A 37 0.17 -9.72 -11.23
CA GLY A 37 1.38 -10.27 -11.84
C GLY A 37 2.63 -9.40 -11.60
N ALA A 38 2.54 -8.38 -10.75
CA ALA A 38 3.67 -7.57 -10.29
C ALA A 38 4.44 -8.26 -9.14
N GLY A 39 4.31 -9.59 -9.00
CA GLY A 39 4.88 -10.42 -7.95
C GLY A 39 6.39 -10.63 -8.02
N GLY A 40 7.16 -9.64 -8.49
CA GLY A 40 8.62 -9.68 -8.58
C GLY A 40 9.35 -8.46 -8.03
N GLY A 41 8.68 -7.59 -7.26
CA GLY A 41 9.18 -6.25 -6.92
C GLY A 41 9.50 -6.00 -5.45
N GLY A 42 10.49 -6.72 -4.90
CA GLY A 42 11.19 -6.31 -3.65
C GLY A 42 10.67 -6.94 -2.35
N PRO A 43 11.52 -7.01 -1.31
CA PRO A 43 11.16 -7.61 -0.03
C PRO A 43 9.94 -6.89 0.55
N GLY A 44 8.93 -7.67 0.90
CA GLY A 44 7.76 -7.17 1.63
C GLY A 44 8.21 -6.38 2.85
N MET A 45 7.45 -5.33 3.18
CA MET A 45 7.67 -4.47 4.33
C MET A 45 7.94 -5.30 5.60
N GLY A 46 9.22 -5.43 5.97
CA GLY A 46 9.63 -6.22 7.13
C GLY A 46 9.30 -5.52 8.44
N ARG A 47 9.28 -6.28 9.54
CA ARG A 47 8.98 -5.75 10.87
C ARG A 47 9.89 -4.59 11.28
N ALA A 48 11.20 -4.69 11.00
CA ALA A 48 12.16 -3.62 11.26
C ALA A 48 11.83 -2.31 10.51
N ARG A 49 11.38 -2.42 9.26
CA ARG A 49 11.01 -1.25 8.44
C ARG A 49 9.73 -0.60 8.94
N LEU A 50 8.81 -1.38 9.50
CA LEU A 50 7.60 -0.87 10.14
C LEU A 50 7.94 -0.11 11.43
N GLU A 51 8.88 -0.62 12.22
CA GLU A 51 9.38 0.05 13.44
C GLU A 51 10.10 1.37 13.10
N GLU A 52 10.93 1.39 12.05
CA GLU A 52 11.54 2.63 11.52
C GLU A 52 10.49 3.67 11.12
N LEU A 53 9.41 3.25 10.44
CA LEU A 53 8.35 4.18 10.04
C LEU A 53 7.56 4.69 11.24
N ALA A 54 7.22 3.82 12.21
CA ALA A 54 6.51 4.23 13.41
C ALA A 54 7.32 5.25 14.24
N ALA A 55 8.65 5.13 14.24
CA ALA A 55 9.54 6.11 14.87
C ALA A 55 9.60 7.44 14.09
N MET A 56 9.59 7.39 12.75
CA MET A 56 9.61 8.59 11.90
C MET A 56 8.27 9.33 11.86
N TYR A 57 7.16 8.60 11.97
CA TYR A 57 5.81 9.12 11.91
C TYR A 57 5.05 8.64 13.15
N PRO A 58 5.37 9.18 14.34
CA PRO A 58 4.61 8.85 15.54
C PRO A 58 3.16 9.31 15.34
N ASP A 59 2.20 8.44 15.68
CA ASP A 59 0.77 8.75 15.63
C ASP A 59 0.40 9.73 16.75
N GLY A 60 0.83 10.97 16.59
CA GLY A 60 0.50 12.12 17.42
C GLY A 60 -0.19 13.15 16.53
N GLY A 61 -1.47 12.92 16.24
CA GLY A 61 -2.32 14.02 15.82
C GLY A 61 -2.35 15.00 16.99
N THR A 62 -1.89 16.23 16.75
CA THR A 62 -2.21 17.36 17.60
C THR A 62 -3.71 17.31 17.87
N ASP A 63 -4.04 16.99 19.10
CA ASP A 63 -5.31 17.18 19.74
C ASP A 63 -5.69 18.66 19.52
N GLY A 64 -6.42 18.88 18.42
CA GLY A 64 -7.01 20.16 18.02
C GLY A 64 -8.14 20.55 18.97
N ARG A 65 -7.86 20.58 20.27
CA ARG A 65 -8.68 21.22 21.29
C ARG A 65 -7.81 22.23 22.03
N SER A 66 -7.73 23.43 21.45
CA SER A 66 -7.65 24.71 22.15
C SER A 66 -8.01 25.81 21.18
#